data_AF-A0A842M6F9-F1
#
_entry.id   AF-A0A842M6F9-F1
#
_cell.length_a   1.000
_cell.length_b   1.000
_cell.length_c   1.000
_cell.angle_alpha   90.00
_cell.angle_beta   90.00
_cell.angle_gamma   90.00
#
_symmetry.space_group_name_H-M   'P 1'
#
loop_
_entity.id
_entity.type
_entity.pdbx_description
1 polymer ?
#
loop_
_entity_poly.entity_id
_entity_poly.type
_entity_poly.pdbx_seq_one_letter_code
_entity_poly.pdbx_strand_id
1 'polypeptide(L)' 'LSDRKAHKCNQCPDLDTPACIKACSKRALALIDTEKLKLEKQEQHIAKMAGITKPEPAILNLIKTTKKAEEKLK' A
#
# COMPACT_ATOMS: atom_id res chain seq x y z
N LEU A 1 -30.49 37.30 -0.13
CA LEU A 1 -29.01 37.35 -0.31
C LEU A 1 -28.36 36.37 0.69
N SER A 2 -28.75 35.08 0.67
CA SER A 2 -28.50 34.16 1.80
C SER A 2 -27.91 32.79 1.44
N ASP A 3 -27.84 32.42 0.15
CA ASP A 3 -27.65 31.02 -0.24
C ASP A 3 -26.34 30.73 -1.00
N ARG A 4 -25.36 31.63 -0.92
CA ARG A 4 -24.00 31.34 -1.42
C ARG A 4 -23.15 30.81 -0.27
N LYS A 5 -23.40 29.56 0.13
CA LYS A 5 -22.57 28.84 1.11
C LYS A 5 -21.61 27.90 0.37
N ALA A 6 -20.33 27.97 0.74
CA ALA A 6 -19.35 27.03 0.24
C ALA A 6 -19.56 25.67 0.92
N HIS A 7 -19.58 24.60 0.12
CA HIS A 7 -19.67 23.24 0.61
C HIS A 7 -18.38 22.49 0.28
N LYS A 8 -17.89 21.67 1.22
CA LYS A 8 -16.72 20.80 1.05
C LYS A 8 -17.09 19.36 1.38
N CYS A 9 -16.29 18.41 0.92
CA CYS A 9 -16.42 17.01 1.30
C CYS A 9 -16.34 16.88 2.84
N ASN A 10 -17.32 16.20 3.43
CA ASN A 10 -17.40 15.93 4.85
C ASN A 10 -17.07 14.46 5.19
N GLN A 11 -16.61 13.69 4.21
CA GLN A 11 -16.31 12.26 4.34
C GLN A 11 -17.49 11.36 4.72
N CYS A 12 -18.74 11.82 4.50
CA CYS A 12 -19.95 11.02 4.75
C CYS A 12 -20.03 10.47 6.19
N PRO A 13 -20.16 11.31 7.24
CA PRO A 13 -20.11 10.87 8.63
C PRO A 13 -21.25 9.92 9.03
N ASP A 14 -22.36 9.94 8.30
CA ASP A 14 -23.54 9.12 8.58
C ASP A 14 -23.45 7.71 7.97
N LEU A 15 -22.42 7.45 7.15
CA LEU A 15 -22.22 6.17 6.47
C LEU A 15 -20.97 5.47 7.05
N ASP A 16 -21.07 4.17 7.25
CA ASP A 16 -19.94 3.34 7.69
C ASP A 16 -18.76 3.39 6.71
N THR A 17 -19.06 3.37 5.41
CA THR A 17 -18.07 3.56 4.34
C THR A 17 -18.46 4.75 3.46
N PRO A 18 -17.52 5.66 3.13
CA PRO A 18 -17.79 6.79 2.24
C PRO A 18 -18.40 6.36 0.90
N ALA A 19 -19.38 7.14 0.43
CA ALA A 19 -20.14 6.80 -0.78
C ALA A 19 -19.24 6.62 -2.02
N CYS A 20 -18.20 7.46 -2.16
CA CYS A 20 -17.24 7.38 -3.26
C CYS A 20 -16.39 6.10 -3.23
N ILE A 21 -16.06 5.58 -2.04
CA ILE A 21 -15.30 4.33 -1.88
C ILE A 21 -16.19 3.15 -2.27
N LYS A 22 -17.44 3.12 -1.77
CA LYS A 22 -18.40 2.06 -2.08
C LYS A 22 -18.77 1.99 -3.56
N ALA A 23 -18.84 3.14 -4.23
CA ALA A 23 -19.16 3.22 -5.66
C ALA A 23 -17.97 2.90 -6.58
N CYS A 24 -16.74 2.81 -6.07
CA CYS A 24 -15.55 2.65 -6.90
C CYS A 24 -15.46 1.25 -7.51
N SER A 25 -15.88 1.09 -8.77
CA SER A 25 -15.87 -0.19 -9.51
C SER A 25 -14.48 -0.81 -9.62
N LYS A 26 -13.44 0.01 -9.76
CA LYS A 26 -12.04 -0.43 -9.89
C LYS A 26 -11.34 -0.65 -8.55
N ARG A 27 -12.01 -0.39 -7.41
CA ARG A 27 -11.45 -0.51 -6.05
C ARG A 27 -10.13 0.25 -5.86
N ALA A 28 -10.00 1.41 -6.50
CA ALA A 28 -8.81 2.26 -6.39
C ALA A 28 -8.77 3.05 -5.07
N LEU A 29 -9.91 3.17 -4.38
CA LEU A 29 -10.04 3.90 -3.12
C LEU A 29 -10.25 2.90 -1.97
N ALA A 30 -9.59 3.15 -0.85
CA ALA A 30 -9.76 2.41 0.39
C ALA A 30 -9.75 3.39 1.58
N LEU A 31 -10.52 3.10 2.61
CA LEU A 31 -10.47 3.83 3.87
C LEU A 31 -9.35 3.22 4.71
N ILE A 32 -8.34 4.01 5.06
CA ILE A 32 -7.14 3.53 5.76
C ILE A 32 -7.00 4.28 7.08
N ASP A 33 -6.71 3.52 8.13
CA ASP A 33 -6.28 4.06 9.41
C ASP A 33 -4.80 4.49 9.31
N THR A 34 -4.57 5.80 9.38
CA THR A 34 -3.24 6.38 9.19
C THR A 34 -2.28 6.02 10.31
N GLU A 35 -2.77 5.81 11.53
CA GLU A 35 -1.93 5.47 12.68
C GLU A 35 -1.40 4.04 12.56
N LYS A 36 -2.27 3.11 12.17
CA LYS A 36 -1.85 1.72 11.88
C LYS A 36 -0.83 1.68 10.75
N LEU A 37 -1.10 2.40 9.66
CA LEU A 37 -0.19 2.45 8.50
C LEU A 37 1.20 2.99 8.88
N LYS A 38 1.26 3.96 9.81
CA LYS A 38 2.51 4.52 10.31
C LYS A 38 3.31 3.48 11.09
N LEU A 39 2.66 2.75 12.01
CA LEU A 39 3.30 1.70 12.80
C LEU A 39 3.85 0.58 11.91
N GLU A 40 3.04 0.09 10.96
CA GLU A 40 3.47 -0.94 10.01
C GLU A 40 4.72 -0.52 9.21
N LYS A 41 4.77 0.74 8.76
CA LYS A 41 5.94 1.26 8.03
C LYS A 41 7.16 1.37 8.92
N GLN A 42 7.00 1.75 10.18
CA GLN A 42 8.08 1.81 11.16
C GLN A 42 8.64 0.41 11.44
N GLU A 43 7.77 -0.58 11.66
CA GLU A 43 8.18 -1.97 11.84
C GLU A 43 8.92 -2.52 10.63
N GLN A 44 8.43 -2.27 9.41
CA GLN A 44 9.11 -2.65 8.17
C GLN A 44 10.50 -2.01 8.06
N HIS A 45 10.63 -0.76 8.46
CA HIS A 45 11.92 -0.06 8.46
C HIS A 45 12.89 -0.68 9.47
N ILE A 46 12.43 -0.93 10.70
CA ILE A 46 13.24 -1.56 11.75
C ILE A 46 13.68 -2.97 11.32
N ALA A 47 12.77 -3.78 10.76
CA ALA A 47 13.10 -5.12 10.27
C ALA A 47 14.16 -5.08 9.17
N LYS A 48 14.09 -4.10 8.26
CA LYS A 48 15.11 -3.89 7.22
C LYS A 48 16.46 -3.50 7.83
N MET A 49 16.48 -2.63 8.83
CA MET A 49 17.70 -2.21 9.53
C MET A 49 18.33 -3.35 10.35
N ALA A 50 17.50 -4.21 10.95
CA ALA A 50 17.93 -5.36 11.71
C ALA A 50 18.46 -6.52 10.83
N GLY A 51 18.44 -6.38 9.50
CA GLY A 51 18.87 -7.43 8.58
C GLY A 51 17.92 -8.64 8.52
N ILE A 52 16.72 -8.52 9.09
CA ILE A 52 15.70 -9.57 9.07
C ILE A 52 14.97 -9.47 7.73
N THR A 53 15.58 -10.00 6.68
CA THR A 53 14.92 -10.17 5.38
C THR A 53 14.01 -11.39 5.45
N LYS A 54 12.77 -11.27 4.96
CA LYS A 54 11.93 -12.44 4.72
C LYS A 54 12.67 -13.39 3.77
N PRO A 55 12.71 -14.70 4.04
CA PRO A 55 13.38 -15.65 3.15
C PRO A 55 12.78 -15.52 1.74
N GLU A 56 13.62 -15.27 0.74
CA GLU A 56 13.15 -15.27 -0.65
C GLU A 56 12.63 -16.66 -1.00
N PRO A 57 11.48 -16.77 -1.68
CA PRO A 57 11.00 -18.06 -2.15
C PRO A 57 12.07 -18.69 -3.06
N ALA A 58 12.37 -19.98 -2.83
CA ALA A 58 13.48 -20.71 -3.47
C ALA A 58 13.49 -20.60 -5.00
N ILE A 59 12.32 -20.43 -5.62
CA ILE A 59 12.13 -20.26 -7.06
C ILE A 59 12.80 -18.97 -7.59
N LEU A 60 12.71 -17.86 -6.84
CA LEU A 60 13.35 -16.59 -7.23
C LEU A 60 14.87 -16.70 -7.19
N ASN A 61 15.41 -17.46 -6.24
CA ASN A 61 16.85 -17.70 -6.15
C ASN A 61 17.38 -18.52 -7.32
N LEU A 62 16.67 -19.58 -7.72
CA LEU A 62 17.00 -20.40 -8.90
C LEU A 62 17.05 -19.57 -10.19
N ILE A 63 16.06 -18.70 -10.42
CA ILE A 63 16.00 -17.84 -11.62
C ILE A 63 17.16 -16.82 -11.63
N LYS A 64 17.52 -16.26 -10.47
CA LYS A 64 18.65 -15.33 -10.37
C LYS A 64 19.99 -16.01 -10.67
N THR A 65 20.17 -17.25 -10.23
CA THR A 65 21.39 -18.00 -10.50
C THR A 65 21.56 -18.35 -11.97
N THR A 66 20.48 -18.72 -12.67
CA THR A 66 20.55 -19.04 -14.10
C THR A 66 20.87 -17.79 -14.93
N LYS A 67 20.20 -16.66 -14.66
CA LYS A 67 20.48 -15.38 -15.33
C LYS A 67 21.92 -14.91 -15.13
N LYS A 68 22.45 -14.99 -13.91
CA LYS A 68 23.87 -14.64 -13.63
C LYS A 68 24.86 -15.57 -14.34
N ALA A 69 24.51 -16.84 -14.52
CA ALA A 69 25.35 -17.78 -15.25
C ALA A 69 25.37 -17.46 -16.75
N GLU A 70 24.22 -17.12 -17.34
CA GLU A 70 24.11 -16.68 -18.74
C GLU A 70 24.87 -15.38 -19.03
N GLU A 71 24.82 -14.43 -18.09
CA GLU A 71 25.48 -13.12 -18.24
C GLU A 71 27.01 -13.21 -18.21
N LYS A 72 27.57 -14.21 -17.51
CA LYS A 72 29.02 -14.49 -17.45
C LYS A 72 29.55 -15.31 -18.63
N LEU A 73 28.65 -15.83 -19.46
CA LEU A 73 28.98 -16.63 -20.65
C LEU A 73 29.01 -15.79 -21.94
N LYS A 74 28.67 -14.50 -21.85
CA LYS A 74 28.83 -13.50 -22.90
C LYS A 74 30.08 -12.66 -22.66
#